data_AF-W6KIG8-F1
#
_entry.id   AF-W6KIG8-F1
#
_cell.length_a   1.000
_cell.length_b   1.000
_cell.length_c   1.000
_cell.angle_alpha   90.00
_cell.angle_beta   90.00
_cell.angle_gamma   90.00
#
_symmetry.space_group_name_H-M   'P 1'
#
loop_
_entity.id
_entity.type
_entity.pdbx_description
1 polymer ?
#
loop_
_entity_poly.entity_id
_entity_poly.type
_entity_poly.pdbx_seq_one_letter_code
_entity_poly.pdbx_strand_id
1 'polypeptide(L)'
;MTTDYRKTVTTYIAPQDEEKLIDRLYTRSIERKKAIIEESERRFYPVAEPTKISAEQLQKSIERQVYREMARRQARAQEADASLYGPNNGAAARSVSGKGRIAAQTLTNDEVADSVLRLYNQSLERRKANMSESENRYLFHPPESKKLPKGEIQEYINKMSQPRKREYTIDEINKIYGFM
;
A
#
# COMPACT_ATOMS: atom_id res chain seq x y z
N MET A 1 -65.89 42.86 10.86
CA MET A 1 -65.91 41.56 10.16
C MET A 1 -64.58 40.88 10.42
N THR A 2 -64.47 40.16 11.53
CA THR A 2 -63.26 39.45 11.96
C THR A 2 -63.32 38.02 11.43
N THR A 3 -62.36 37.61 10.61
CA THR A 3 -62.26 36.23 10.11
C THR A 3 -61.40 35.42 11.08
N ASP A 4 -62.04 34.51 11.81
CA ASP A 4 -61.37 33.56 12.70
C ASP A 4 -60.66 32.47 11.88
N TYR A 5 -59.33 32.56 11.79
CA TYR A 5 -58.46 31.61 11.07
C TYR A 5 -57.98 30.43 11.93
N ARG A 6 -58.72 30.01 12.96
CA ARG A 6 -58.40 28.81 13.76
C ARG A 6 -59.40 27.69 13.55
N LYS A 7 -59.49 27.18 12.32
CA LYS A 7 -59.95 25.81 12.07
C LYS A 7 -58.71 24.94 11.92
N THR A 8 -58.25 24.36 13.02
CA THR A 8 -57.29 23.24 12.98
C THR A 8 -57.99 22.06 12.33
N VAL A 9 -57.78 21.89 11.03
CA VAL A 9 -58.20 20.71 10.29
C VAL A 9 -57.26 19.58 10.69
N THR A 10 -57.56 18.89 11.79
CA THR A 10 -56.99 17.59 12.10
C THR A 10 -57.71 16.55 11.25
N THR A 11 -57.39 16.53 9.95
CA THR A 11 -57.76 15.44 9.06
C THR A 11 -56.95 14.22 9.44
N TYR A 12 -57.58 13.28 10.15
CA TYR A 12 -57.04 11.95 10.35
C TYR A 12 -56.96 11.23 9.00
N ILE A 13 -55.77 10.83 8.60
CA ILE A 13 -55.53 10.05 7.39
C ILE A 13 -55.96 8.62 7.70
N ALA A 14 -56.68 7.98 6.77
CA ALA A 14 -57.03 6.57 6.93
C ALA A 14 -55.75 5.71 6.92
N PRO A 15 -55.66 4.63 7.72
CA PRO A 15 -54.44 3.85 7.87
C PRO A 15 -53.91 3.28 6.53
N GLN A 16 -54.80 2.95 5.59
CA GLN A 16 -54.42 2.50 4.24
C GLN A 16 -53.78 3.59 3.38
N ASP A 17 -54.17 4.85 3.58
CA ASP A 17 -53.59 5.98 2.87
C ASP A 17 -52.26 6.42 3.49
N GLU A 18 -52.11 6.19 4.81
CA GLU A 18 -50.85 6.34 5.52
C GLU A 18 -49.79 5.35 5.01
N GLU A 19 -50.14 4.07 4.86
CA GLU A 19 -49.25 3.04 4.30
C GLU A 19 -48.79 3.41 2.88
N LYS A 20 -49.73 3.81 2.00
CA LYS A 20 -49.40 4.25 0.63
C LYS A 20 -48.50 5.49 0.63
N LEU A 21 -48.71 6.41 1.56
CA LEU A 21 -47.88 7.61 1.70
C LEU A 21 -46.47 7.24 2.16
N ILE A 22 -46.35 6.35 3.14
CA ILE A 22 -45.08 5.82 3.63
C ILE A 22 -44.31 5.15 2.50
N ASP A 23 -44.96 4.26 1.73
CA ASP A 23 -44.33 3.57 0.61
C ASP A 23 -43.83 4.54 -0.47
N ARG A 24 -44.62 5.56 -0.80
CA ARG A 24 -44.24 6.59 -1.76
C ARG A 24 -43.05 7.42 -1.27
N LEU A 25 -43.06 7.84 0.00
CA LEU A 25 -41.97 8.58 0.62
C LEU A 25 -40.69 7.73 0.71
N TYR A 26 -40.84 6.47 1.06
CA TYR A 26 -39.75 5.51 1.15
C TYR A 26 -39.10 5.29 -0.22
N THR A 27 -39.89 5.04 -1.26
CA THR A 27 -39.42 4.87 -2.64
C THR A 27 -38.66 6.10 -3.12
N ARG A 28 -39.24 7.30 -2.92
CA ARG A 28 -38.58 8.57 -3.25
C ARG A 28 -37.28 8.77 -2.48
N SER A 29 -37.22 8.32 -1.22
CA SER A 29 -35.99 8.38 -0.41
C SER A 29 -34.90 7.45 -0.93
N ILE A 30 -35.26 6.25 -1.39
CA ILE A 30 -34.33 5.30 -2.00
C ILE A 30 -33.77 5.87 -3.29
N GLU A 31 -34.62 6.39 -4.17
CA GLU A 31 -34.21 6.98 -5.44
C GLU A 31 -33.24 8.14 -5.21
N ARG A 32 -33.54 9.02 -4.25
CA ARG A 32 -32.65 10.11 -3.87
C ARG A 32 -31.30 9.60 -3.36
N LYS A 33 -31.28 8.59 -2.50
CA LYS A 33 -30.03 7.99 -1.99
C LYS A 33 -29.23 7.33 -3.11
N LYS A 34 -29.88 6.61 -4.01
CA LYS A 34 -29.24 5.99 -5.19
C LYS A 34 -28.58 7.05 -6.06
N ALA A 35 -29.28 8.15 -6.36
CA ALA A 35 -28.73 9.24 -7.16
C ALA A 35 -27.50 9.90 -6.49
N ILE A 36 -27.54 10.10 -5.17
CA ILE A 36 -26.40 10.65 -4.41
C ILE A 36 -25.21 9.69 -4.45
N ILE A 37 -25.45 8.39 -4.30
CA ILE A 37 -24.40 7.36 -4.36
C ILE A 37 -23.76 7.36 -5.74
N GLU A 38 -24.55 7.29 -6.80
CA GLU A 38 -24.05 7.29 -8.18
C GLU A 38 -23.25 8.57 -8.50
N GLU A 39 -23.71 9.73 -8.04
CA GLU A 39 -22.96 10.98 -8.16
C GLU A 39 -21.64 10.94 -7.39
N SER A 40 -21.64 10.40 -6.16
CA SER A 40 -20.43 10.24 -5.36
C SER A 40 -19.45 9.24 -5.97
N GLU A 41 -19.94 8.13 -6.53
CA GLU A 41 -19.13 7.13 -7.21
C GLU A 41 -18.46 7.73 -8.45
N ARG A 42 -19.20 8.51 -9.25
CA ARG A 42 -18.63 9.24 -10.38
C ARG A 42 -17.57 10.27 -9.96
N ARG A 43 -17.77 10.94 -8.83
CA ARG A 43 -16.85 11.98 -8.33
C ARG A 43 -15.56 11.38 -7.73
N PHE A 44 -15.67 10.30 -6.96
CA PHE A 44 -14.55 9.75 -6.19
C PHE A 44 -13.89 8.55 -6.88
N TYR A 45 -14.62 7.81 -7.70
CA TYR A 45 -14.14 6.61 -8.40
C TYR A 45 -14.44 6.72 -9.91
N PRO A 46 -13.78 7.65 -10.63
CA PRO A 46 -13.90 7.71 -12.07
C PRO A 46 -13.43 6.38 -12.67
N VAL A 47 -14.33 5.67 -13.34
CA VAL A 47 -14.00 4.43 -14.05
C VAL A 47 -13.16 4.82 -15.26
N ALA A 48 -11.85 4.64 -15.17
CA ALA A 48 -10.96 4.80 -16.30
C ALA A 48 -11.18 3.64 -17.28
N GLU A 49 -11.23 3.95 -18.58
CA GLU A 49 -11.26 2.91 -19.60
C GLU A 49 -9.95 2.10 -19.57
N PRO A 50 -10.02 0.77 -19.77
CA PRO A 50 -8.83 -0.06 -19.82
C PRO A 50 -7.93 0.38 -20.98
N THR A 51 -6.70 0.77 -20.66
CA THR A 51 -5.71 1.17 -21.65
C THR A 51 -5.26 -0.04 -22.47
N LYS A 52 -5.53 -0.01 -23.78
CA LYS A 52 -5.05 -1.03 -24.71
C LYS A 52 -3.67 -0.63 -25.23
N ILE A 53 -2.66 -1.44 -24.95
CA ILE A 53 -1.31 -1.26 -25.50
C ILE A 53 -1.33 -1.72 -26.95
N SER A 54 -0.81 -0.90 -27.88
CA SER A 54 -0.73 -1.30 -29.28
C SER A 54 0.30 -2.42 -29.48
N ALA A 55 0.10 -3.26 -30.49
CA ALA A 55 1.05 -4.32 -30.83
C ALA A 55 2.47 -3.78 -31.05
N GLU A 56 2.60 -2.60 -31.66
CA GLU A 56 3.88 -1.92 -31.87
C GLU A 56 4.57 -1.49 -30.56
N GLN A 57 3.80 -0.98 -29.59
CA GLN A 57 4.32 -0.61 -28.27
C GLN A 57 4.79 -1.84 -27.49
N LEU A 58 4.03 -2.94 -27.59
CA LEU A 58 4.41 -4.23 -27.01
C LEU A 58 5.73 -4.73 -27.63
N GLN A 59 5.82 -4.72 -28.96
CA GLN A 59 7.00 -5.13 -29.71
C GLN A 59 8.25 -4.35 -29.27
N LYS A 60 8.15 -3.02 -29.22
CA LYS A 60 9.23 -2.13 -28.74
C LYS A 60 9.65 -2.44 -27.30
N SER A 61 8.70 -2.85 -26.45
CA SER A 61 9.01 -3.25 -25.07
C SER A 61 9.77 -4.57 -25.02
N ILE A 62 9.32 -5.57 -25.79
CA ILE A 62 9.98 -6.88 -25.90
C ILE A 62 11.40 -6.71 -26.44
N GLU A 63 11.58 -5.92 -27.49
CA GLU A 63 12.90 -5.64 -28.06
C GLU A 63 13.85 -5.00 -27.06
N ARG A 64 13.36 -4.01 -26.30
CA ARG A 64 14.16 -3.33 -25.27
C ARG A 64 14.53 -4.26 -24.12
N GLN A 65 13.59 -5.07 -23.64
CA GLN A 65 13.77 -5.86 -22.43
C GLN A 65 14.51 -7.17 -22.68
N VAL A 66 14.23 -7.83 -23.79
CA VAL A 66 14.76 -9.18 -24.08
C VAL A 66 15.96 -9.08 -25.01
N TYR A 67 15.81 -8.47 -26.19
CA TYR A 67 16.88 -8.52 -27.18
C TYR A 67 18.11 -7.71 -26.76
N ARG A 68 17.94 -6.51 -26.18
CA ARG A 68 19.09 -5.72 -25.72
C ARG A 68 19.83 -6.37 -24.56
N GLU A 69 19.12 -6.97 -23.61
CA GLU A 69 19.75 -7.68 -22.49
C GLU A 69 20.42 -8.97 -22.93
N MET A 70 19.79 -9.74 -23.83
CA MET A 70 20.40 -10.94 -24.40
C MET A 70 21.65 -10.61 -25.22
N ALA A 71 21.61 -9.55 -26.03
CA ALA A 71 22.78 -9.07 -26.77
C ALA A 71 23.92 -8.64 -25.83
N ARG A 72 23.61 -7.95 -24.73
CA ARG A 72 24.60 -7.60 -23.70
C ARG A 72 25.20 -8.83 -23.01
N ARG A 73 24.37 -9.83 -22.68
CA ARG A 73 24.84 -11.09 -22.09
C ARG A 73 25.74 -11.86 -23.05
N GLN A 74 25.35 -11.92 -24.32
CA GLN A 74 26.16 -12.56 -25.37
C GLN A 74 27.50 -11.85 -25.55
N ALA A 75 27.53 -10.51 -25.61
CA ALA A 75 28.77 -9.75 -25.71
C ALA A 75 29.70 -10.02 -24.53
N ARG A 76 29.18 -10.01 -23.29
CA ARG A 76 29.98 -10.34 -22.10
C ARG A 76 30.49 -11.78 -22.11
N ALA A 77 29.67 -12.73 -22.57
CA ALA A 77 30.09 -14.12 -22.69
C ALA A 77 31.22 -14.27 -23.72
N GLN A 78 31.10 -13.61 -24.87
CA GLN A 78 32.15 -13.59 -25.90
C GLN A 78 33.43 -12.91 -25.41
N GLU A 79 33.34 -11.81 -24.68
CA GLU A 79 34.49 -11.13 -24.05
C GLU A 79 35.16 -12.03 -22.99
N ALA A 80 34.37 -12.72 -22.17
CA ALA A 80 34.89 -13.66 -21.18
C ALA A 80 35.61 -14.84 -21.85
N ASP A 81 35.00 -15.45 -22.87
CA ASP A 81 35.60 -16.54 -23.64
C ASP A 81 36.87 -16.08 -24.37
N ALA A 82 36.86 -14.89 -24.97
CA ALA A 82 38.04 -14.29 -25.60
C ALA A 82 39.14 -13.97 -24.57
N SER A 83 38.79 -13.61 -23.34
CA SER A 83 39.78 -13.38 -22.28
C SER A 83 40.42 -14.68 -21.78
N LEU A 84 39.66 -15.78 -21.74
CA LEU A 84 40.09 -17.10 -21.26
C LEU A 84 40.88 -17.89 -22.31
N TYR A 85 40.45 -17.83 -23.57
CA TYR A 85 40.99 -18.63 -24.68
C TYR A 85 41.62 -17.80 -25.81
N GLY A 86 41.72 -16.49 -25.63
CA GLY A 86 42.33 -15.59 -26.61
C GLY A 86 43.80 -15.95 -26.90
N PRO A 87 44.26 -15.72 -28.14
CA PRO A 87 45.57 -16.18 -28.62
C PRO A 87 46.76 -15.60 -27.83
N ASN A 88 46.56 -14.53 -27.05
CA ASN A 88 47.60 -13.85 -26.28
C ASN A 88 47.72 -14.30 -24.81
N ASN A 89 46.74 -15.05 -24.28
CA ASN A 89 46.72 -15.43 -22.86
C ASN A 89 47.11 -16.89 -22.59
N GLY A 90 47.37 -17.67 -23.65
CA GLY A 90 47.76 -19.08 -23.55
C GLY A 90 49.16 -19.33 -22.98
N ALA A 91 50.07 -18.35 -23.03
CA ALA A 91 51.48 -18.56 -22.64
C ALA A 91 52.10 -17.48 -21.73
N ALA A 92 51.66 -16.22 -21.75
CA ALA A 92 52.43 -15.11 -21.15
C ALA A 92 51.85 -14.50 -19.87
N ALA A 93 50.55 -14.61 -19.58
CA ALA A 93 49.92 -13.93 -18.44
C ALA A 93 49.92 -14.74 -17.12
N ARG A 94 50.67 -15.86 -17.05
CA ARG A 94 50.72 -16.76 -15.88
C ARG A 94 52.01 -16.64 -15.04
N SER A 95 52.77 -15.55 -15.21
CA SER A 95 54.06 -15.37 -14.54
C SER A 95 54.25 -14.02 -13.84
N VAL A 96 53.29 -13.55 -13.04
CA VAL A 96 53.61 -12.48 -12.07
C VAL A 96 52.97 -12.74 -10.71
N SER A 97 53.84 -13.21 -9.81
CA SER A 97 53.82 -13.12 -8.35
C SER A 97 52.55 -13.42 -7.56
N GLY A 98 52.58 -14.55 -6.82
CA GLY A 98 51.91 -14.67 -5.53
C GLY A 98 51.38 -16.06 -5.22
N LYS A 99 52.27 -17.00 -4.88
CA LYS A 99 52.00 -18.31 -4.24
C LYS A 99 50.79 -19.11 -4.77
N GLY A 100 51.07 -20.05 -5.67
CA GLY A 100 50.19 -21.18 -5.95
C GLY A 100 50.05 -21.46 -7.43
N ARG A 101 50.95 -22.26 -7.97
CA ARG A 101 50.83 -22.84 -9.31
C ARG A 101 49.59 -23.74 -9.33
N ILE A 102 48.47 -23.29 -9.90
CA ILE A 102 47.48 -24.22 -10.43
C ILE A 102 47.95 -24.57 -11.84
N ALA A 103 48.94 -25.47 -11.90
CA ALA A 103 48.90 -26.50 -12.94
C ALA A 103 47.50 -27.13 -12.87
N ALA A 104 46.99 -27.73 -13.93
CA ALA A 104 45.77 -28.54 -13.87
C ALA A 104 45.97 -29.74 -12.91
N GLN A 105 46.06 -29.46 -11.61
CA GLN A 105 45.96 -30.40 -10.53
C GLN A 105 44.48 -30.76 -10.57
N THR A 106 44.22 -31.96 -11.06
CA THR A 106 42.98 -32.67 -10.78
C THR A 106 42.74 -32.52 -9.28
N LEU A 107 41.79 -31.65 -8.93
CA LEU A 107 41.33 -31.50 -7.55
C LEU A 107 41.04 -32.89 -7.02
N THR A 108 41.65 -33.21 -5.90
CA THR A 108 41.35 -34.48 -5.23
C THR A 108 39.90 -34.46 -4.78
N ASN A 109 39.26 -35.64 -4.73
CA ASN A 109 37.84 -35.72 -4.35
C ASN A 109 37.56 -35.08 -2.98
N ASP A 110 38.53 -35.09 -2.08
CA ASP A 110 38.44 -34.48 -0.75
C ASP A 110 38.40 -32.95 -0.84
N GLU A 111 39.24 -32.33 -1.68
CA GLU A 111 39.20 -30.88 -1.91
C GLU A 111 37.90 -30.43 -2.58
N VAL A 112 37.35 -31.27 -3.47
CA VAL A 112 36.02 -31.04 -4.05
C VAL A 112 34.95 -31.09 -2.96
N ALA A 113 34.98 -32.10 -2.08
CA ALA A 113 34.04 -32.23 -0.97
C ALA A 113 34.09 -31.02 -0.03
N ASP A 114 35.29 -30.56 0.33
CA ASP A 114 35.49 -29.38 1.18
C ASP A 114 34.97 -28.10 0.50
N SER A 115 35.20 -27.96 -0.81
CA SER A 115 34.70 -26.81 -1.57
C SER A 115 33.18 -26.77 -1.62
N VAL A 116 32.54 -27.93 -1.81
CA VAL A 116 31.08 -28.08 -1.82
C VAL A 116 30.51 -27.79 -0.45
N LEU A 117 31.11 -28.32 0.61
CA LEU A 117 30.67 -28.10 1.99
C LEU A 117 30.76 -26.60 2.36
N ARG A 118 31.84 -25.93 1.97
CA ARG A 118 31.99 -24.48 2.16
C ARG A 118 30.92 -23.69 1.42
N LEU A 119 30.69 -24.00 0.13
CA LEU A 119 29.67 -23.32 -0.68
C LEU A 119 28.27 -23.55 -0.15
N TYR A 120 27.99 -24.78 0.30
CA TYR A 120 26.73 -25.15 0.92
C TYR A 120 26.49 -24.34 2.20
N ASN A 121 27.46 -24.31 3.12
CA ASN A 121 27.35 -23.53 4.36
C ASN A 121 27.17 -22.03 4.09
N GLN A 122 27.96 -21.48 3.16
CA GLN A 122 27.81 -20.08 2.74
C GLN A 122 26.42 -19.78 2.16
N SER A 123 25.84 -20.73 1.42
CA SER A 123 24.48 -20.59 0.87
C SER A 123 23.41 -20.59 1.97
N LEU A 124 23.58 -21.42 3.01
CA LEU A 124 22.68 -21.46 4.16
C LEU A 124 22.74 -20.18 4.98
N GLU A 125 23.93 -19.63 5.20
CA GLU A 125 24.12 -18.35 5.90
C GLU A 125 23.43 -17.20 5.15
N ARG A 126 23.64 -17.10 3.83
CA ARG A 126 22.97 -16.11 2.99
C ARG A 126 21.45 -16.25 3.03
N ARG A 127 20.93 -17.48 3.01
CA ARG A 127 19.50 -17.73 3.11
C ARG A 127 18.94 -17.28 4.46
N LYS A 128 19.64 -17.56 5.57
CA LYS A 128 19.25 -17.12 6.91
C LYS A 128 19.26 -15.59 7.02
N ALA A 129 20.30 -14.93 6.52
CA ALA A 129 20.38 -13.48 6.51
C ALA A 129 19.21 -12.86 5.72
N ASN A 130 18.95 -13.34 4.50
CA ASN A 130 17.83 -12.87 3.68
C ASN A 130 16.47 -13.10 4.35
N MET A 131 16.30 -14.22 5.05
CA MET A 131 15.07 -14.51 5.80
C MET A 131 14.87 -13.49 6.93
N SER A 132 15.91 -13.23 7.73
CA SER A 132 15.85 -12.24 8.82
C SER A 132 15.61 -10.81 8.32
N GLU A 133 16.21 -10.44 7.18
CA GLU A 133 15.95 -9.14 6.56
C GLU A 133 14.52 -9.03 6.05
N SER A 134 14.00 -10.09 5.42
CA SER A 134 12.61 -10.15 4.97
C SER A 134 11.65 -10.05 6.16
N GLU A 135 11.95 -10.78 7.23
CA GLU A 135 11.19 -10.70 8.47
C GLU A 135 11.16 -9.27 9.00
N ASN A 136 12.30 -8.60 9.15
CA ASN A 136 12.35 -7.21 9.61
C ASN A 136 11.62 -6.21 8.67
N ARG A 137 11.56 -6.50 7.36
CA ARG A 137 10.88 -5.64 6.38
C ARG A 137 9.36 -5.83 6.37
N TYR A 138 8.89 -7.06 6.57
CA TYR A 138 7.49 -7.42 6.35
C TYR A 138 6.73 -7.80 7.62
N LEU A 139 7.42 -8.08 8.74
CA LEU A 139 6.76 -8.13 10.03
C LEU A 139 6.34 -6.72 10.43
N PHE A 140 5.05 -6.59 10.64
CA PHE A 140 4.47 -5.40 11.22
C PHE A 140 4.95 -5.28 12.67
N HIS A 141 5.88 -4.38 12.92
CA HIS A 141 6.25 -3.95 14.26
C HIS A 141 5.31 -2.82 14.68
N PRO A 142 4.26 -3.09 15.46
CA PRO A 142 3.41 -2.02 15.96
C PRO A 142 4.32 -1.03 16.73
N PRO A 143 4.18 0.29 16.49
CA PRO A 143 4.94 1.26 17.26
C PRO A 143 4.67 0.99 18.74
N GLU A 144 5.73 0.94 19.55
CA GLU A 144 5.58 0.75 20.99
C GLU A 144 4.56 1.75 21.50
N SER A 145 3.43 1.24 22.01
CA SER A 145 2.37 2.10 22.53
C SER A 145 2.99 2.88 23.68
N LYS A 146 3.23 4.18 23.49
CA LYS A 146 3.57 5.10 24.57
C LYS A 146 2.36 5.15 25.49
N LYS A 147 2.30 4.23 26.45
CA LYS A 147 1.28 4.23 27.49
C LYS A 147 1.54 5.50 28.28
N LEU A 148 0.66 6.50 28.09
CA LEU A 148 0.67 7.70 28.90
C LEU A 148 0.61 7.28 30.38
N PRO A 149 1.46 7.84 31.25
CA PRO A 149 1.39 7.55 32.66
C PRO A 149 0.00 7.93 33.19
N LYS A 150 -0.51 7.14 34.16
CA LYS A 150 -1.87 7.32 34.70
C LYS A 150 -2.15 8.74 35.19
N GLY A 151 -1.11 9.47 35.65
CA GLY A 151 -1.22 10.87 36.07
C GLY A 151 -1.63 11.82 34.94
N GLU A 152 -1.00 11.74 33.77
CA GLU A 152 -1.30 12.59 32.61
C GLU A 152 -2.72 12.35 32.08
N ILE A 153 -3.18 11.10 32.13
CA ILE A 153 -4.55 10.73 31.76
C ILE A 153 -5.54 11.41 32.72
N GLN A 154 -5.26 11.38 34.03
CA GLN A 154 -6.11 11.98 35.04
C GLN A 154 -6.19 13.51 34.89
N GLU A 155 -5.06 14.16 34.62
CA GLU A 155 -4.99 15.61 34.37
C GLU A 155 -5.77 16.01 33.12
N TYR A 156 -5.66 15.24 32.04
CA TYR A 156 -6.42 15.47 30.82
C TYR A 156 -7.93 15.32 31.04
N ILE A 157 -8.35 14.28 31.76
CA ILE A 157 -9.76 14.07 32.13
C ILE A 157 -10.27 15.24 32.98
N ASN A 158 -9.50 15.67 33.98
CA ASN A 158 -9.87 16.80 34.84
C ASN A 158 -9.99 18.12 34.07
N LYS A 159 -9.18 18.31 33.02
CA LYS A 159 -9.24 19.48 32.14
C LYS A 159 -10.48 19.44 31.23
N MET A 160 -10.85 18.25 30.75
CA MET A 160 -12.01 18.06 29.87
C MET A 160 -13.34 18.04 30.63
N SER A 161 -13.33 17.66 31.91
CA SER A 161 -14.54 17.63 32.75
C SER A 161 -14.98 19.02 33.23
N GLN A 162 -14.14 20.03 33.11
CA GLN A 162 -14.50 21.40 33.48
C GLN A 162 -15.18 22.14 32.32
N PRO A 163 -16.28 22.87 32.59
CA PRO A 163 -16.95 23.66 31.56
C PRO A 163 -16.01 24.76 31.05
N ARG A 164 -15.90 24.86 29.72
CA ARG A 164 -14.98 25.81 29.05
C ARG A 164 -15.35 27.28 29.24
N LYS A 165 -16.64 27.56 29.44
CA LYS A 165 -17.17 28.88 29.80
C LYS A 165 -17.95 28.75 31.10
N ARG A 166 -17.69 29.66 32.05
CA ARG A 166 -18.41 29.76 33.33
C ARG A 166 -19.37 30.94 33.39
N GLU A 167 -19.16 31.94 32.54
CA GLU A 167 -19.97 33.15 32.45
C GLU A 167 -20.58 33.22 31.05
N TYR A 168 -21.89 33.43 30.99
CA TYR A 168 -22.66 33.56 29.76
C TYR A 168 -23.34 34.93 29.74
N THR A 169 -23.35 35.57 28.57
CA THR A 169 -24.12 36.82 28.38
C THR A 169 -25.61 36.51 28.18
N ILE A 170 -26.47 37.49 28.46
CA ILE A 170 -27.93 37.36 28.35
C ILE A 170 -28.34 36.95 26.92
N ASP A 171 -27.65 37.46 25.90
CA ASP A 171 -27.90 37.10 24.50
C ASP A 171 -27.54 35.64 24.18
N GLU A 172 -26.46 35.11 24.77
CA GLU A 172 -26.07 33.70 24.63
C GLU A 172 -27.09 32.78 25.33
N ILE A 173 -27.60 33.19 26.49
CA ILE A 173 -28.67 32.47 27.21
C ILE A 173 -29.95 32.47 26.38
N ASN A 174 -30.36 33.62 25.85
CA ASN A 174 -31.56 33.73 25.01
C ASN A 174 -31.46 32.88 23.74
N LYS A 175 -30.25 32.75 23.17
CA LYS A 175 -30.00 31.87 22.02
C LYS A 175 -30.05 30.37 22.36
N ILE A 176 -29.58 29.97 23.55
CA ILE A 176 -29.66 28.57 24.02
C ILE A 176 -31.10 28.15 24.29
N TYR A 177 -31.90 29.05 24.89
CA TYR A 177 -33.29 28.79 25.27
C TYR A 177 -34.32 29.16 24.18
N GLY A 178 -33.87 29.67 23.03
CA GLY A 178 -34.76 29.98 21.90
C GLY A 178 -35.71 31.16 22.16
N PHE A 179 -35.31 32.13 22.98
CA PHE A 179 -36.06 33.37 23.23
C PHE A 179 -35.84 34.45 22.14
N MET A 180 -35.28 34.08 20.98
CA MET A 180 -35.25 34.88 19.75
C MET A 180 -35.81 34.09 18.58
#